data_AF-A0A2H1KWP0-F1
#
_entry.id   AF-A0A2H1KWP0-F1
#
_cell.length_a   1.000
_cell.length_b   1.000
_cell.length_c   1.000
_cell.angle_alpha   90.00
_cell.angle_beta   90.00
_cell.angle_gamma   90.00
#
_symmetry.space_group_name_H-M   'P 1'
#
loop_
_entity.id
_entity.type
_entity.pdbx_description
1 polymer ?
#
loop_
_entity_poly.entity_id
_entity_poly.type
_entity_poly.pdbx_seq_one_letter_code
_entity_poly.pdbx_strand_id
1 'polypeptide(L)'
;MRRLVHIPLGWRPTILHVRVRRYRCLNCARVWREDLTTVAAPRAKLSRPAVLWALKCLVIDRMSISRIAAGLGAAWHTVNTAILATGQQLLVDDPSRFDGVRVLGVDEHVWRHTPFGSKFVTVIIDLTPIRDKTGPSRY
;
A
#
# COMPACT_ATOMS: atom_id res chain seq x y z
N MET A 1 -14.11 2.82 -21.89
CA MET A 1 -13.02 1.93 -21.43
C MET A 1 -12.29 2.60 -20.29
N ARG A 2 -11.95 1.89 -19.21
CA ARG A 2 -11.16 2.42 -18.08
C ARG A 2 -9.73 1.87 -18.16
N ARG A 3 -8.74 2.75 -18.08
CA ARG A 3 -7.32 2.41 -18.08
C ARG A 3 -6.78 2.55 -16.66
N LEU A 4 -6.10 1.53 -16.15
CA LEU A 4 -5.56 1.49 -14.80
C LEU A 4 -4.10 1.06 -14.85
N VAL A 5 -3.26 1.68 -14.03
CA VAL A 5 -1.91 1.18 -13.78
C VAL A 5 -2.01 -0.18 -13.08
N HIS A 6 -1.30 -1.15 -13.62
CA HIS A 6 -1.32 -2.54 -13.16
C HIS A 6 0.05 -3.02 -12.70
N ILE A 7 0.11 -4.24 -12.15
CA ILE A 7 1.36 -4.88 -11.75
C ILE A 7 2.31 -4.88 -12.97
N PRO A 8 3.58 -4.45 -12.81
CA PRO A 8 4.54 -4.44 -13.90
C PRO A 8 4.86 -5.86 -14.38
N LEU A 9 4.92 -6.06 -15.70
CA LEU A 9 5.44 -7.28 -16.30
C LEU A 9 6.93 -7.10 -16.60
N GLY A 10 7.79 -7.86 -15.93
CA GLY A 10 9.24 -7.77 -16.13
C GLY A 10 9.80 -6.36 -15.90
N TRP A 11 9.29 -5.67 -14.86
CA TRP A 11 9.62 -4.26 -14.54
C TRP A 11 9.19 -3.22 -15.58
N ARG A 12 8.37 -3.61 -16.56
CA ARG A 12 7.82 -2.68 -17.55
C ARG A 12 6.45 -2.18 -17.09
N PRO A 13 6.21 -0.86 -17.11
CA PRO A 13 4.90 -0.29 -16.82
C PRO A 13 3.80 -0.97 -17.65
N THR A 14 2.76 -1.43 -16.96
CA THR A 14 1.67 -2.21 -17.56
C THR A 14 0.34 -1.53 -17.26
N ILE A 15 -0.52 -1.41 -18.28
CA ILE A 15 -1.84 -0.80 -18.15
C ILE A 15 -2.92 -1.87 -18.32
N LEU A 16 -3.77 -2.00 -17.30
CA LEU A 16 -4.98 -2.81 -17.35
C LEU A 16 -6.10 -2.04 -18.07
N HIS A 17 -6.65 -2.70 -19.08
CA HIS A 17 -7.65 -2.18 -19.99
C HIS A 17 -9.01 -2.81 -19.68
N VAL A 18 -9.84 -2.10 -18.92
CA VAL A 18 -11.13 -2.61 -18.43
C VAL A 18 -12.27 -2.06 -19.29
N ARG A 19 -13.04 -2.96 -19.93
CA ARG A 19 -14.31 -2.59 -20.55
C ARG A 19 -15.35 -2.43 -19.43
N VAL A 20 -15.98 -1.25 -19.39
CA VAL A 20 -16.96 -0.92 -18.35
C VAL A 20 -18.34 -0.92 -19.01
N ARG A 21 -19.18 -1.88 -18.63
CA ARG A 21 -20.53 -2.00 -19.19
C ARG A 21 -21.44 -0.91 -18.61
N ARG A 22 -22.38 -0.42 -19.45
CA ARG A 22 -23.50 0.43 -19.01
C ARG A 22 -24.76 -0.39 -19.16
N TYR A 23 -25.55 -0.44 -18.10
CA TYR A 23 -26.79 -1.18 -18.03
C TYR A 23 -27.96 -0.19 -18.02
N ARG A 24 -29.09 -0.59 -18.58
CA ARG A 24 -30.34 0.17 -18.57
C ARG A 24 -31.46 -0.74 -18.09
N CYS A 25 -32.25 -0.28 -17.13
CA CYS A 25 -33.46 -0.97 -16.70
C CYS A 25 -34.53 -0.83 -17.81
N LEU A 26 -35.14 -1.94 -18.23
CA LEU A 26 -36.14 -1.94 -19.28
C LEU A 26 -37.45 -1.24 -18.84
N ASN A 27 -37.81 -1.31 -17.56
CA ASN A 27 -39.09 -0.81 -17.06
C ASN A 27 -39.06 0.68 -16.71
N CYS A 28 -37.98 1.18 -16.08
CA CYS A 28 -37.90 2.56 -15.60
C CYS A 28 -36.82 3.41 -16.30
N ALA A 29 -36.16 2.87 -17.34
CA ALA A 29 -35.09 3.50 -18.10
C ALA A 29 -33.85 3.98 -17.30
N ARG A 30 -33.74 3.68 -16.00
CA ARG A 30 -32.58 4.03 -15.16
C ARG A 30 -31.32 3.37 -15.70
N VAL A 31 -30.21 4.12 -15.70
CA VAL A 31 -28.90 3.67 -16.21
C VAL A 31 -27.89 3.61 -15.08
N TRP A 32 -27.09 2.56 -15.03
CA TRP A 32 -25.94 2.45 -14.12
C TRP A 32 -24.73 1.88 -14.86
N ARG A 33 -23.56 1.99 -14.23
CA ARG A 33 -22.32 1.41 -14.72
C ARG A 33 -22.01 0.16 -13.92
N GLU A 34 -21.35 -0.78 -14.58
CA GLU A 34 -20.71 -1.91 -13.92
C GLU A 34 -19.83 -1.45 -12.75
N ASP A 35 -19.97 -2.13 -11.62
CA ASP A 35 -19.14 -1.86 -10.47
C ASP A 35 -17.71 -2.39 -10.70
N LEU A 36 -16.74 -1.53 -10.46
CA LEU A 36 -15.31 -1.82 -10.60
C LEU A 36 -14.58 -1.74 -9.26
N THR A 37 -15.30 -1.67 -8.14
CA THR A 37 -14.72 -1.57 -6.79
C THR A 37 -13.76 -2.72 -6.48
N THR A 38 -13.98 -3.91 -7.04
CA THR A 38 -13.08 -5.07 -6.93
C THR A 38 -11.79 -4.90 -7.73
N VAL A 39 -11.80 -4.11 -8.80
CA VAL A 39 -10.63 -3.87 -9.67
C VAL A 39 -9.81 -2.68 -9.18
N ALA A 40 -10.47 -1.59 -8.78
CA ALA A 40 -9.83 -0.37 -8.29
C ALA A 40 -10.79 0.44 -7.42
N ALA A 41 -10.26 1.12 -6.39
CA ALA A 41 -11.05 2.08 -5.63
C ALA A 41 -11.64 3.18 -6.53
N PRO A 42 -12.75 3.84 -6.10
CA PRO A 42 -13.34 4.93 -6.84
C PRO A 42 -12.30 6.02 -7.19
N ARG A 43 -12.29 6.46 -8.46
CA ARG A 43 -11.36 7.45 -9.02
C ARG A 43 -9.86 7.08 -8.98
N ALA A 44 -9.50 5.92 -8.41
CA ALA A 44 -8.12 5.47 -8.36
C ALA A 44 -7.54 5.23 -9.76
N LYS A 45 -6.26 5.57 -9.89
CA LYS A 45 -5.45 5.37 -11.10
C LYS A 45 -4.77 3.99 -11.12
N LEU A 46 -4.50 3.42 -9.95
CA LEU A 46 -3.95 2.09 -9.78
C LEU A 46 -5.07 1.07 -9.59
N SER A 47 -4.86 -0.12 -10.14
CA SER A 47 -5.64 -1.31 -9.80
C SER A 47 -5.26 -1.82 -8.39
N ARG A 48 -6.17 -2.51 -7.70
CA ARG A 48 -5.89 -3.09 -6.38
C ARG A 48 -4.64 -3.98 -6.37
N PRO A 49 -4.41 -4.88 -7.36
CA PRO A 49 -3.19 -5.68 -7.39
C PRO A 49 -1.92 -4.83 -7.54
N ALA A 50 -1.96 -3.72 -8.27
CA ALA A 50 -0.82 -2.81 -8.37
C ALA A 50 -0.48 -2.14 -7.03
N VAL A 51 -1.50 -1.80 -6.24
CA VAL A 51 -1.30 -1.21 -4.91
C VAL A 51 -0.71 -2.23 -3.93
N LEU A 52 -1.21 -3.47 -3.94
CA LEU A 52 -0.65 -4.55 -3.12
C LEU A 52 0.79 -4.89 -3.51
N TRP A 53 1.08 -4.93 -4.81
CA TRP A 53 2.44 -5.10 -5.30
C TRP A 53 3.35 -3.96 -4.84
N ALA A 54 2.88 -2.71 -4.93
CA ALA A 54 3.63 -1.54 -4.47
C ALA A 54 3.91 -1.60 -2.96
N LEU A 55 2.93 -2.00 -2.15
CA LEU A 55 3.09 -2.18 -0.72
C LEU A 55 4.11 -3.27 -0.40
N LYS A 56 4.04 -4.42 -1.10
CA LYS A 56 5.02 -5.50 -0.96
C LYS A 56 6.44 -5.04 -1.31
N CYS A 57 6.61 -4.28 -2.40
CA CYS A 57 7.91 -3.76 -2.78
C CYS A 57 8.50 -2.81 -1.75
N LEU A 58 7.67 -2.00 -1.09
CA LEU A 58 8.12 -1.13 -0.01
C LEU A 58 8.49 -1.93 1.25
N VAL A 59 7.58 -2.78 1.72
CA VAL A 59 7.68 -3.42 3.04
C VAL A 59 8.66 -4.60 3.02
N ILE A 60 8.59 -5.45 2.01
CA ILE A 60 9.37 -6.69 1.92
C ILE A 60 10.67 -6.44 1.14
N ASP A 61 10.56 -5.87 -0.06
CA ASP A 61 11.73 -5.69 -0.94
C ASP A 61 12.55 -4.43 -0.60
N ARG A 62 12.10 -3.63 0.38
CA ARG A 62 12.77 -2.41 0.88
C ARG A 62 13.08 -1.39 -0.23
N MET A 63 12.22 -1.30 -1.25
CA MET A 63 12.41 -0.38 -2.36
C MET A 63 11.97 1.04 -2.03
N SER A 64 12.70 2.03 -2.57
CA SER A 64 12.26 3.42 -2.50
C SER A 64 10.97 3.63 -3.31
N ILE A 65 10.11 4.55 -2.85
CA ILE A 65 8.87 4.88 -3.57
C ILE A 65 9.17 5.35 -4.99
N SER A 66 10.27 6.05 -5.22
CA SER A 66 10.70 6.48 -6.56
C SER A 66 10.94 5.29 -7.49
N ARG A 67 11.58 4.21 -6.99
CA ARG A 67 11.82 3.00 -7.79
C ARG A 67 10.52 2.26 -8.11
N ILE A 68 9.60 2.21 -7.15
CA ILE A 68 8.27 1.61 -7.30
C ILE A 68 7.45 2.40 -8.32
N ALA A 69 7.44 3.72 -8.22
CA ALA A 69 6.74 4.62 -9.13
C ALA A 69 7.26 4.48 -10.58
N ALA A 70 8.59 4.40 -10.76
CA ALA A 70 9.19 4.13 -12.05
C ALA A 70 8.77 2.77 -12.63
N GLY A 71 8.75 1.71 -11.80
CA GLY A 71 8.29 0.37 -12.23
C GLY A 71 6.83 0.34 -12.66
N LEU A 72 5.97 1.12 -11.98
CA LEU A 72 4.56 1.26 -12.32
C LEU A 72 4.29 2.24 -13.47
N GLY A 73 5.25 3.08 -13.84
CA GLY A 73 5.04 4.18 -14.78
C GLY A 73 3.99 5.18 -14.28
N ALA A 74 3.99 5.46 -12.98
CA ALA A 74 3.03 6.35 -12.33
C ALA A 74 3.74 7.48 -11.58
N ALA A 75 3.02 8.59 -11.34
CA ALA A 75 3.56 9.70 -10.57
C ALA A 75 3.85 9.26 -9.13
N TRP A 76 4.99 9.73 -8.59
CA TRP A 76 5.44 9.43 -7.23
C TRP A 76 4.33 9.65 -6.19
N HIS A 77 3.66 10.81 -6.22
CA HIS A 77 2.59 11.14 -5.27
C HIS A 77 1.41 10.17 -5.35
N THR A 78 1.04 9.73 -6.56
CA THR A 78 -0.07 8.77 -6.74
C THR A 78 0.26 7.42 -6.10
N VAL A 79 1.50 6.96 -6.25
CA VAL A 79 1.97 5.71 -5.65
C VAL A 79 2.10 5.86 -4.13
N ASN A 80 2.73 6.93 -3.65
CA ASN A 80 2.89 7.19 -2.22
C ASN A 80 1.55 7.22 -1.49
N THR A 81 0.57 7.99 -1.98
CA THR A 81 -0.75 8.08 -1.37
C THR A 81 -1.47 6.72 -1.35
N ALA A 82 -1.36 5.93 -2.42
CA ALA A 82 -1.99 4.61 -2.48
C ALA A 82 -1.34 3.61 -1.50
N ILE A 83 -0.01 3.63 -1.38
CA ILE A 83 0.72 2.80 -0.41
C ILE A 83 0.35 3.23 1.01
N LEU A 84 0.41 4.51 1.35
CA LEU A 84 0.08 4.98 2.71
C LEU A 84 -1.34 4.59 3.12
N ALA A 85 -2.33 4.81 2.25
CA ALA A 85 -3.71 4.44 2.54
C ALA A 85 -3.89 2.93 2.74
N THR A 86 -3.24 2.11 1.91
CA THR A 86 -3.37 0.65 2.01
C THR A 86 -2.54 0.08 3.16
N GLY A 87 -1.38 0.66 3.44
CA GLY A 87 -0.53 0.31 4.57
C GLY A 87 -1.23 0.63 5.90
N GLN A 88 -1.91 1.77 5.99
CA GLN A 88 -2.75 2.09 7.15
C GLN A 88 -3.81 1.00 7.36
N GLN A 89 -4.59 0.69 6.31
CA GLN A 89 -5.68 -0.28 6.38
C GLN A 89 -5.23 -1.71 6.69
N LEU A 90 -4.10 -2.16 6.14
CA LEU A 90 -3.68 -3.57 6.23
C LEU A 90 -2.67 -3.84 7.34
N LEU A 91 -1.89 -2.85 7.75
CA LEU A 91 -0.75 -3.04 8.66
C LEU A 91 -0.91 -2.29 9.98
N VAL A 92 -1.79 -1.27 10.04
CA VAL A 92 -1.87 -0.38 11.21
C VAL A 92 -3.25 -0.39 11.86
N ASP A 93 -4.33 -0.42 11.08
CA ASP A 93 -5.71 -0.26 11.57
C ASP A 93 -6.26 -1.50 12.28
N ASP A 94 -5.53 -2.61 12.33
CA ASP A 94 -5.95 -3.79 13.09
C ASP A 94 -5.83 -3.51 14.61
N PRO A 95 -6.96 -3.41 15.34
CA PRO A 95 -6.93 -3.11 16.78
C PRO A 95 -6.30 -4.25 17.60
N SER A 96 -6.29 -5.47 17.07
CA SER A 96 -5.70 -6.64 17.73
C SER A 96 -4.20 -6.81 17.43
N ARG A 97 -3.58 -5.89 16.66
CA ARG A 97 -2.18 -6.03 16.22
C ARG A 97 -1.15 -6.10 17.36
N PHE A 98 -1.55 -5.72 18.57
CA PHE A 98 -0.70 -5.76 19.77
C PHE A 98 -1.08 -6.89 20.74
N ASP A 99 -2.04 -7.74 20.40
CA ASP A 99 -2.47 -8.83 21.27
C ASP A 99 -1.31 -9.77 21.59
N GLY A 100 -1.10 -10.03 22.87
CA GLY A 100 -0.01 -10.87 23.37
C GLY A 100 1.37 -10.21 23.38
N VAL A 101 1.52 -8.95 22.96
CA VAL A 101 2.76 -8.19 23.11
C VAL A 101 2.94 -7.82 24.58
N ARG A 102 4.06 -8.26 25.18
CA ARG A 102 4.41 -8.01 26.59
C ARG A 102 5.76 -7.33 26.78
N VAL A 103 6.64 -7.40 25.77
CA VAL A 103 7.98 -6.80 25.82
C VAL A 103 8.21 -6.00 24.54
N LEU A 104 8.40 -4.68 24.71
CA LEU A 104 8.71 -3.77 23.62
C LEU A 104 10.19 -3.43 23.59
N GLY A 105 10.79 -3.53 22.41
CA GLY A 105 12.02 -2.84 22.08
C GLY A 105 11.67 -1.46 21.54
N VAL A 106 12.35 -0.43 22.02
CA VAL A 106 12.20 0.93 21.51
C VAL A 106 13.58 1.43 21.13
N ASP A 107 13.69 1.95 19.92
CA ASP A 107 14.89 2.61 19.42
C ASP A 107 14.51 3.96 18.82
N GLU A 108 15.40 4.94 18.90
CA GLU A 108 15.19 6.26 18.34
C GLU A 108 16.32 6.60 17.37
N HIS A 109 15.94 6.78 16.10
CA HIS A 109 16.86 7.18 15.06
C HIS A 109 16.72 8.67 14.74
N VAL A 110 17.80 9.41 14.90
CA VAL A 110 17.88 10.81 14.47
C VAL A 110 18.36 10.87 13.02
N TRP A 111 17.59 11.57 12.20
CA TRP A 111 17.91 11.80 10.80
C TRP A 111 17.92 13.28 10.46
N ARG A 112 18.83 13.66 9.57
CA ARG A 112 19.04 15.05 9.15
C ARG A 112 19.35 15.09 7.66
N HIS A 113 18.46 15.71 6.88
CA HIS A 113 18.65 15.95 5.44
C HIS A 113 19.20 17.33 5.10
N THR A 114 19.09 18.28 6.03
CA THR A 114 19.62 19.64 5.92
C THR A 114 20.39 19.98 7.18
N PRO A 115 21.37 20.90 7.18
CA PRO A 115 22.15 21.25 8.38
C PRO A 115 21.28 21.65 9.60
N PHE A 116 20.06 22.12 9.35
CA PHE A 116 19.07 22.51 10.35
C PHE A 116 17.86 21.55 10.36
N GLY A 117 17.27 21.35 11.54
CA GLY A 117 16.05 20.56 11.73
C GLY A 117 16.32 19.05 11.76
N SER A 118 16.64 18.54 12.96
CA SER A 118 16.67 17.08 13.18
C SER A 118 15.24 16.54 13.11
N LYS A 119 15.05 15.39 12.46
CA LYS A 119 13.83 14.59 12.60
C LYS A 119 14.15 13.30 13.32
N PHE A 120 13.18 12.82 14.07
CA PHE A 120 13.29 11.64 14.89
C PHE A 120 12.32 10.59 14.36
N VAL A 121 12.79 9.34 14.32
CA VAL A 121 11.96 8.18 14.03
C VAL A 121 12.11 7.23 15.20
N THR A 122 11.02 7.04 15.94
CA THR A 122 10.95 6.01 16.98
C THR A 122 10.53 4.70 16.33
N VAL A 123 11.38 3.67 16.44
CA VAL A 123 11.08 2.31 16.03
C VAL A 123 10.63 1.55 17.27
N ILE A 124 9.45 0.92 17.18
CA ILE A 124 8.91 0.06 18.22
C ILE A 124 8.82 -1.35 17.63
N ILE A 125 9.30 -2.35 18.38
CA ILE A 125 9.34 -3.75 17.94
C ILE A 125 8.88 -4.69 19.06
N ASP A 126 8.12 -5.73 18.72
CA ASP A 126 7.75 -6.80 19.64
C ASP A 126 8.95 -7.71 19.89
N LEU A 127 9.45 -7.71 21.13
CA LEU A 127 10.53 -8.57 21.62
C LEU A 127 10.02 -9.76 22.44
N THR A 128 8.70 -9.92 22.59
CA THR A 128 8.08 -10.99 23.38
C THR A 128 8.56 -12.38 22.94
N PRO A 129 8.64 -12.72 21.63
CA PRO A 129 9.15 -14.02 21.20
C PRO A 129 10.59 -14.29 21.58
N ILE A 130 11.44 -13.25 21.54
CA ILE A 130 12.84 -13.35 21.93
C ILE A 130 12.93 -13.59 23.43
N ARG A 131 12.17 -12.84 24.23
CA ARG A 131 12.11 -13.01 25.69
C ARG A 131 11.66 -14.42 26.08
N ASP A 132 10.63 -14.92 25.41
CA ASP A 132 10.04 -16.24 25.70
C ASP A 132 10.79 -17.39 25.04
N LYS A 133 11.80 -17.10 24.20
CA LYS A 133 12.53 -18.09 23.38
C LYS A 133 11.63 -18.88 22.43
N THR A 134 10.59 -18.24 21.89
CA THR A 134 9.63 -18.85 20.97
C THR A 134 9.84 -18.44 19.51
N GLY A 135 10.68 -17.43 19.24
CA GLY A 135 11.00 -17.03 17.87
C GLY A 135 11.72 -15.68 17.76
N PRO A 136 11.86 -15.15 16.53
CA PRO A 136 12.45 -13.83 16.28
C PRO A 136 11.49 -12.70 16.65
N SER A 137 12.02 -11.47 16.71
CA SER A 137 11.21 -10.26 16.91
C SER A 137 10.22 -10.03 15.76
N ARG A 138 9.15 -9.28 16.05
CA ARG A 138 8.05 -9.00 15.11
C ARG A 138 7.79 -7.49 15.01
N TYR A 139 7.52 -7.03 13.79
CA TYR A 139 7.16 -5.63 13.47
C TYR A 139 5.65 -5.43 13.50
#